data_AF-A0AAV2HHC6-F1
#
_entry.id   AF-A0AAV2HHC6-F1
#
_cell.length_a   1.000
_cell.length_b   1.000
_cell.length_c   1.000
_cell.angle_alpha   90.00
_cell.angle_beta   90.00
_cell.angle_gamma   90.00
#
_symmetry.space_group_name_H-M   'P 1'
#
loop_
_entity.id
_entity.type
_entity.pdbx_description
1 polymer ?
#
loop_
_entity_poly.entity_id
_entity_poly.type
_entity_poly.pdbx_seq_one_letter_code
_entity_poly.pdbx_strand_id
1 'polypeptide(L)' 'PPPCLTKQCVKTSSYFLSKMDFSVNPCDDLYLYACGGLHANTRIP' A
#
# COMPACT_ATOMS: atom_id res chain seq x y z
N PRO A 1 -19.97 -4.02 9.08
CA PRO A 1 -19.77 -2.67 9.67
C PRO A 1 -19.42 -1.70 8.52
N PRO A 2 -19.86 -0.43 8.57
CA PRO A 2 -19.47 0.55 7.56
C PRO A 2 -17.96 0.85 7.64
N PRO A 3 -17.32 1.23 6.53
CA PRO A 3 -15.91 1.63 6.53
C PRO A 3 -15.70 2.89 7.38
N CYS A 4 -14.53 3.01 8.00
CA CYS A 4 -14.15 4.20 8.76
C CYS A 4 -13.89 5.38 7.81
N LEU A 5 -14.60 6.50 8.00
CA LEU A 5 -14.47 7.72 7.19
C LEU A 5 -13.85 8.89 7.94
N THR A 6 -13.23 8.65 9.11
CA THR A 6 -12.48 9.72 9.78
C THR A 6 -11.32 10.17 8.89
N LYS A 7 -10.93 11.44 9.00
CA LYS A 7 -9.81 12.00 8.24
C LYS A 7 -8.52 11.17 8.40
N GLN A 8 -8.31 10.60 9.58
CA GLN A 8 -7.18 9.71 9.86
C GLN A 8 -7.28 8.42 9.03
N CYS A 9 -8.41 7.72 9.07
CA CYS A 9 -8.62 6.51 8.29
C CYS A 9 -8.41 6.72 6.79
N VAL A 10 -8.97 7.80 6.22
CA VAL A 10 -8.85 8.12 4.78
C VAL A 10 -7.40 8.43 4.39
N LYS A 11 -6.67 9.18 5.22
CA LYS A 11 -5.26 9.48 4.94
C LYS A 11 -4.39 8.23 5.04
N THR A 12 -4.62 7.43 6.07
CA THR A 12 -3.87 6.19 6.29
C THR A 12 -4.13 5.19 5.17
N SER A 13 -5.39 5.00 4.74
CA SER A 13 -5.69 4.11 3.62
C SER A 13 -5.06 4.62 2.31
N SER A 14 -5.17 5.91 2.02
CA SER A 14 -4.54 6.52 0.83
C SER A 14 -3.02 6.33 0.81
N TYR A 15 -2.37 6.47 1.98
CA TYR A 15 -0.94 6.21 2.13
C TYR A 15 -0.60 4.77 1.75
N PHE A 16 -1.28 3.77 2.32
CA PHE A 16 -1.04 2.36 2.00
C PHE A 16 -1.28 2.06 0.51
N LEU A 17 -2.40 2.52 -0.04
CA LEU A 17 -2.72 2.30 -1.46
C LEU A 17 -1.64 2.86 -2.39
N SER A 18 -0.97 3.95 -2.02
CA SER A 18 0.11 4.53 -2.82
C SER A 18 1.42 3.73 -2.83
N LYS A 19 1.57 2.77 -1.92
CA LYS A 19 2.81 2.00 -1.72
C LYS A 19 2.72 0.53 -2.16
N MET A 20 1.50 0.04 -2.35
CA MET A 20 1.22 -1.32 -2.79
C MET A 20 1.40 -1.49 -4.30
N ASP A 21 1.67 -2.72 -4.73
CA ASP A 21 1.65 -3.14 -6.14
C ASP A 21 0.57 -4.20 -6.34
N PHE A 22 -0.57 -3.78 -6.90
CA PHE A 22 -1.72 -4.65 -7.13
C PHE A 22 -1.55 -5.61 -8.32
N SER A 23 -0.45 -5.54 -9.06
CA SER A 23 -0.16 -6.50 -10.13
C SER A 23 0.38 -7.84 -9.60
N VAL A 24 0.86 -7.85 -8.35
CA VAL A 24 1.42 -9.02 -7.67
C VAL A 24 0.33 -9.73 -6.88
N ASN A 25 0.25 -11.05 -6.96
CA ASN A 25 -0.64 -11.81 -6.10
C ASN A 25 -0.03 -11.88 -4.68
N PRO A 26 -0.77 -11.48 -3.61
CA PRO A 26 -0.25 -11.50 -2.25
C PRO A 26 0.12 -12.90 -1.73
N CYS A 27 -0.43 -13.97 -2.32
CA CYS A 27 -0.07 -15.34 -1.96
C CYS A 27 1.28 -15.78 -2.54
N ASP A 28 1.73 -15.13 -3.61
CA ASP A 28 2.98 -15.45 -4.30
C ASP A 28 4.15 -14.62 -3.72
N ASP A 29 3.95 -13.31 -3.54
CA ASP A 29 4.90 -12.42 -2.87
C ASP A 29 4.19 -11.29 -2.13
N LEU A 30 4.00 -11.48 -0.82
CA LEU A 30 3.37 -10.48 0.05
C LEU A 30 4.21 -9.20 0.17
N TYR A 31 5.53 -9.30 0.09
CA TYR A 31 6.41 -8.14 0.23
C TYR A 31 6.26 -7.22 -0.97
N LEU A 32 6.33 -7.76 -2.20
CA LEU A 32 6.13 -6.96 -3.41
C LEU A 32 4.70 -6.44 -3.52
N TYR A 33 3.69 -7.24 -3.16
CA TYR A 33 2.31 -6.75 -3.13
C TYR A 33 2.14 -5.55 -2.17
N ALA A 34 2.69 -5.63 -0.96
CA ALA A 34 2.51 -4.59 0.06
C ALA A 34 3.43 -3.37 -0.15
N CYS A 35 4.63 -3.57 -0.68
CA CYS A 35 5.72 -2.57 -0.68
C CYS A 35 6.31 -2.30 -2.06
N GLY A 36 5.92 -3.02 -3.11
CA GLY A 36 6.49 -2.91 -4.46
C GLY A 36 6.40 -1.50 -5.03
N GLY A 37 5.28 -0.81 -4.80
CA GLY A 37 5.11 0.60 -5.15
C GLY A 37 6.06 1.53 -4.38
N LEU A 38 6.36 1.25 -3.11
CA LEU A 38 7.37 2.01 -2.36
C LEU A 38 8.78 1.75 -2.90
N HIS A 39 9.11 0.49 -3.15
CA HIS A 39 10.42 0.05 -3.65
C HIS A 39 10.74 0.68 -5.01
N ALA A 40 9.76 0.73 -5.92
CA ALA A 40 9.94 1.35 -7.24
C ALA A 40 10.17 2.86 -7.19
N ASN A 41 9.61 3.55 -6.19
CA ASN A 41 9.58 5.00 -6.11
C ASN A 41 10.57 5.61 -5.09
N THR A 42 11.35 4.79 -4.39
CA THR A 42 12.26 5.25 -3.33
C THR A 42 13.68 4.77 -3.59
N ARG A 43 14.66 5.65 -3.45
CA ARG A 43 16.10 5.29 -3.49
C ARG A 43 16.72 5.55 -2.13
N ILE A 44 17.58 4.63 -1.70
CA ILE A 44 18.36 4.80 -0.49
C ILE A 44 19.37 5.93 -0.75
N PRO A 45 19.44 6.96 0.13
CA PRO A 45 20.43 8.03 0.04
C PRO A 45 21.88 7.53 0.05
#